data_AF-A0A7I0J5F6-F1
#
_entry.id   AF-A0A7I0J5F6-F1
#
_cell.length_a   1.000
_cell.length_b   1.000
_cell.length_c   1.000
_cell.angle_alpha   90.00
_cell.angle_beta   90.00
_cell.angle_gamma   90.00
#
_symmetry.space_group_name_H-M   'P 1'
#
loop_
_entity.id
_entity.type
_entity.pdbx_description
1 polymer ?
#
loop_
_entity_poly.entity_id
_entity_poly.type
_entity_poly.pdbx_seq_one_letter_code
_entity_poly.pdbx_strand_id
1 'polypeptide(L)'
;GTLCFGTERILTMRPGETVELSGHSLRFEGLFPQKGPNFTEDRARFLLIGADGNAKGEISSAKRFFQARQTATTESGIRTLGLSQLYLSLGDEGNDGSVVVRLWWKPLVTLIW
;
A
#
# COMPACT_ATOMS: atom_id res chain seq x y z
N GLY A 1 19.53 -16.40 -17.32
CA GLY A 1 18.90 -16.40 -16.00
C GLY A 1 18.55 -14.97 -15.66
N THR A 2 17.27 -14.64 -15.57
CA THR A 2 16.84 -13.25 -15.34
C THR A 2 16.73 -13.01 -13.84
N LEU A 3 17.71 -12.31 -13.27
CA LEU A 3 17.73 -11.91 -11.86
C LEU A 3 16.74 -10.76 -11.64
N CYS A 4 15.43 -11.05 -11.68
CA CYS A 4 14.41 -10.08 -11.29
C CYS A 4 14.12 -10.28 -9.80
N PHE A 5 14.94 -9.73 -8.91
CA PHE A 5 14.68 -9.75 -7.46
C PHE A 5 13.61 -8.71 -7.06
N GLY A 6 12.47 -8.70 -7.76
CA GLY A 6 11.28 -7.99 -7.29
C GLY A 6 10.52 -8.90 -6.33
N THR A 7 10.34 -8.49 -5.08
CA THR A 7 9.51 -9.23 -4.13
C THR A 7 8.08 -8.71 -4.23
N GLU A 8 7.19 -9.51 -4.79
CA GLU A 8 5.76 -9.29 -4.69
C GLU A 8 5.23 -9.97 -3.42
N ARG A 9 4.43 -9.24 -2.65
CA ARG A 9 3.75 -9.79 -1.49
C ARG A 9 2.31 -9.32 -1.48
N ILE A 10 1.40 -10.28 -1.47
CA ILE A 10 -0.03 -10.04 -1.39
C ILE A 10 -0.47 -10.55 -0.03
N LEU A 11 -1.01 -9.67 0.79
CA LEU A 11 -1.54 -10.05 2.09
C LEU A 11 -2.79 -9.26 2.42
N THR A 12 -3.63 -9.83 3.26
CA THR A 12 -4.82 -9.15 3.75
C THR A 12 -4.47 -8.52 5.09
N MET A 13 -4.63 -7.19 5.20
CA MET A 13 -4.31 -6.43 6.41
C MET A 13 -5.56 -5.87 7.07
N ARG A 14 -5.58 -5.88 8.40
CA ARG A 14 -6.58 -5.21 9.22
C ARG A 14 -6.04 -3.91 9.81
N PRO A 15 -6.88 -2.88 10.04
CA PRO A 15 -6.45 -1.65 10.72
C PRO A 15 -5.69 -1.95 12.02
N GLY A 16 -4.49 -1.40 12.15
CA GLY A 16 -3.56 -1.64 13.27
C GLY A 16 -2.56 -2.78 13.05
N GLU A 17 -2.69 -3.58 12.00
CA GLU A 17 -1.80 -4.70 11.71
C GLU A 17 -0.44 -4.24 11.16
N THR A 18 0.64 -4.94 11.51
CA THR A 18 1.99 -4.64 11.02
C THR A 18 2.55 -5.85 10.29
N VAL A 19 3.13 -5.62 9.11
CA VAL A 19 3.78 -6.66 8.30
C VAL A 19 5.25 -6.33 8.09
N GLU A 20 6.14 -7.31 8.23
CA GLU A 20 7.55 -7.15 7.91
C GLU A 20 7.82 -7.44 6.44
N LEU A 21 8.32 -6.47 5.68
CA LEU A 21 8.69 -6.59 4.27
C LEU A 21 10.17 -6.23 4.08
N SER A 22 10.99 -7.20 3.64
CA SER A 22 12.42 -6.97 3.31
C SER A 22 13.20 -6.21 4.40
N GLY A 23 12.99 -6.57 5.67
CA GLY A 23 13.65 -5.94 6.82
C GLY A 23 13.05 -4.59 7.28
N HIS A 24 11.92 -4.18 6.69
CA HIS A 24 11.16 -3.00 7.10
C HIS A 24 9.81 -3.44 7.67
N SER A 25 9.29 -2.74 8.67
CA SER A 25 7.95 -2.98 9.20
C SER A 25 6.97 -2.00 8.57
N LEU A 26 5.93 -2.50 7.92
CA LEU A 26 4.85 -1.69 7.36
C LEU A 26 3.63 -1.85 8.27
N ARG A 27 3.29 -0.81 9.02
CA ARG A 27 2.10 -0.76 9.86
C ARG A 27 0.93 -0.16 9.08
N PHE A 28 -0.15 -0.91 8.97
CA PHE A 28 -1.39 -0.40 8.41
C PHE A 28 -2.14 0.37 9.51
N GLU A 29 -2.24 1.69 9.38
CA GLU A 29 -2.96 2.53 10.34
C GLU A 29 -4.47 2.26 10.28
N GLY A 30 -4.97 2.01 9.08
CA GLY A 30 -6.38 1.73 8.82
C GLY A 30 -6.91 2.40 7.56
N LEU A 31 -8.18 2.13 7.29
CA LEU A 31 -8.96 2.78 6.25
C LEU A 31 -9.71 3.96 6.83
N PHE A 32 -9.61 5.09 6.16
CA PHE A 32 -10.33 6.31 6.44
C PHE A 32 -11.36 6.51 5.33
N PRO A 33 -12.58 5.98 5.50
CA PRO A 33 -13.68 6.22 4.56
C PRO A 33 -14.07 7.70 4.61
N GLN A 34 -14.04 8.35 3.46
CA GLN A 34 -14.42 9.73 3.28
C GLN A 34 -15.55 9.80 2.24
N LYS A 35 -16.68 10.36 2.63
CA LYS A 35 -17.81 10.56 1.71
C LYS A 35 -17.66 11.91 1.00
N GLY A 36 -17.40 11.86 -0.30
CA GLY A 36 -17.50 13.01 -1.19
C GLY A 36 -18.95 13.25 -1.65
N PRO A 37 -19.21 14.35 -2.37
CA PRO A 37 -20.56 14.69 -2.85
C PRO A 37 -21.16 13.61 -3.78
N ASN A 38 -20.32 12.94 -4.57
CA ASN A 38 -20.72 11.96 -5.59
C ASN A 38 -19.90 10.66 -5.56
N PHE A 39 -19.01 10.49 -4.59
CA PHE A 39 -18.12 9.34 -4.47
C PHE A 39 -17.84 9.02 -3.01
N THR A 40 -17.53 7.77 -2.71
CA THR A 40 -16.91 7.35 -1.46
C THR A 40 -15.42 7.17 -1.72
N GLU A 41 -14.54 7.70 -0.88
CA GLU A 41 -13.08 7.51 -0.95
C GLU A 41 -12.60 6.80 0.30
N ASP A 42 -12.12 5.58 0.16
CA ASP A 42 -11.51 4.83 1.24
C ASP A 42 -10.00 5.02 1.19
N ARG A 43 -9.47 5.85 2.08
CA ARG A 43 -8.03 6.14 2.14
C ARG A 43 -7.35 5.22 3.16
N ALA A 44 -6.56 4.28 2.67
CA ALA A 44 -5.67 3.48 3.49
C ALA A 44 -4.37 4.23 3.78
N ARG A 45 -3.93 4.25 5.04
CA ARG A 45 -2.62 4.80 5.43
C ARG A 45 -1.72 3.71 5.97
N PHE A 46 -0.47 3.72 5.54
CA PHE A 46 0.56 2.77 5.94
C PHE A 46 1.79 3.53 6.43
N LEU A 47 2.19 3.27 7.67
CA LEU A 47 3.42 3.79 8.23
C LEU A 47 4.55 2.79 7.97
N LEU A 48 5.60 3.25 7.30
CA LEU A 48 6.80 2.48 7.10
C LEU A 48 7.81 2.78 8.21
N ILE A 49 8.20 1.72 8.92
CA ILE A 49 9.14 1.71 10.01
C ILE A 49 10.40 0.98 9.53
N GLY A 50 11.56 1.63 9.65
CA GLY A 50 12.84 1.05 9.28
C GLY A 50 13.32 0.02 10.32
N ALA A 51 14.36 -0.74 9.97
CA ALA A 51 15.01 -1.69 10.88
C ALA A 51 15.57 -1.02 12.16
N ASP A 52 15.80 0.29 12.12
CA ASP A 52 16.21 1.14 13.24
C ASP A 52 15.05 1.54 14.16
N GLY A 53 13.82 1.10 13.88
CA GLY A 53 12.62 1.46 14.64
C GLY A 53 12.08 2.86 14.33
N ASN A 54 12.74 3.62 13.45
CA ASN A 54 12.31 4.96 13.06
C ASN A 54 11.30 4.90 11.92
N ALA A 55 10.29 5.77 11.93
CA ALA A 55 9.39 5.95 10.80
C ALA A 55 10.17 6.50 9.61
N LYS A 56 10.39 5.67 8.58
CA LYS A 56 11.05 6.04 7.31
C LYS A 56 10.10 6.80 6.38
N GLY A 57 8.79 6.73 6.63
CA GLY A 57 7.80 7.53 5.94
C GLY A 57 6.41 6.94 6.04
N GLU A 58 5.48 7.59 5.36
CA GLU A 58 4.10 7.13 5.22
C GLU A 58 3.80 6.88 3.73
N ILE A 59 2.97 5.86 3.48
CA ILE A 59 2.42 5.53 2.18
C ILE A 59 0.91 5.52 2.32
N SER A 60 0.23 6.32 1.52
CA SER A 60 -1.23 6.30 1.44
C SER A 60 -1.67 5.72 0.11
N SER A 61 -2.70 4.89 0.13
CA SER A 61 -3.41 4.45 -1.07
C SER A 61 -4.89 4.77 -0.88
N ALA A 62 -5.58 5.17 -1.94
CA ALA A 62 -6.98 5.56 -1.86
C ALA A 62 -7.79 4.73 -2.84
N LYS A 63 -8.99 4.31 -2.46
CA LYS A 63 -9.94 3.64 -3.35
C LYS A 63 -11.19 4.51 -3.43
N ARG A 64 -11.48 5.04 -4.61
CA ARG A 64 -12.66 5.85 -4.88
C ARG A 64 -13.75 5.00 -5.50
N PHE A 65 -14.91 4.93 -4.87
CA PHE A 65 -16.11 4.27 -5.36
C PHE A 65 -17.15 5.29 -5.81
N PHE A 66 -17.51 5.26 -7.08
CA PHE A 66 -18.54 6.13 -7.67
C PHE A 66 -19.87 5.39 -7.72
N GLN A 67 -20.76 5.66 -6.77
CA GLN A 67 -22.09 5.03 -6.70
C GLN A 67 -22.90 5.24 -7.98
N ALA A 68 -22.83 6.44 -8.58
CA ALA A 68 -23.59 6.81 -9.78
C ALA A 68 -23.21 6.00 -11.04
N ARG A 69 -21.99 5.47 -11.11
CA ARG A 69 -21.48 4.71 -12.27
C ARG A 69 -21.12 3.26 -11.92
N GLN A 70 -21.37 2.84 -10.67
CA GLN A 70 -20.93 1.55 -10.11
C GLN A 70 -19.46 1.24 -10.44
N THR A 71 -18.61 2.26 -10.48
CA THR A 71 -17.20 2.14 -10.88
C THR A 71 -16.30 2.39 -9.69
N ALA A 72 -15.35 1.50 -9.45
CA ALA A 72 -14.29 1.66 -8.45
C ALA A 72 -12.98 2.08 -9.14
N THR A 73 -12.30 3.07 -8.58
CA THR A 73 -10.98 3.54 -9.03
C THR A 73 -10.01 3.43 -7.87
N THR A 74 -8.94 2.66 -8.03
CA THR A 74 -7.90 2.52 -7.00
C THR A 74 -6.68 3.37 -7.36
N GLU A 75 -6.27 4.22 -6.43
CA GLU A 75 -5.04 5.00 -6.43
C GLU A 75 -3.97 4.24 -5.65
N SER A 76 -2.95 3.75 -6.37
CA SER A 76 -1.85 2.98 -5.75
C SER A 76 -0.85 3.94 -5.10
N GLY A 77 -0.38 3.60 -3.90
CA GLY A 77 0.67 4.34 -3.23
C GLY A 77 2.04 3.94 -3.76
N ILE A 78 2.90 4.91 -4.02
CA ILE A 78 4.29 4.68 -4.46
C ILE A 78 5.20 5.37 -3.48
N ARG A 79 6.23 4.67 -3.03
CA ARG A 79 7.25 5.24 -2.15
C ARG A 79 8.64 4.82 -2.57
N THR A 80 9.49 5.83 -2.76
CA THR A 80 10.92 5.64 -3.02
C THR A 80 11.68 5.61 -1.70
N LEU A 81 12.47 4.57 -1.48
CA LEU A 81 13.25 4.29 -0.29
C LEU A 81 14.72 4.12 -0.70
N GLY A 82 15.46 5.23 -0.72
CA GLY A 82 16.82 5.25 -1.24
C GLY A 82 16.86 4.76 -2.68
N LEU A 83 17.48 3.61 -2.92
CA LEU A 83 17.56 2.98 -4.25
C LEU A 83 16.39 2.02 -4.56
N SER A 84 15.53 1.73 -3.59
CA SER A 84 14.39 0.81 -3.72
C SER A 84 13.09 1.57 -3.96
N GLN A 85 12.15 0.96 -4.68
CA GLN A 85 10.79 1.48 -4.82
C GLN A 85 9.79 0.47 -4.30
N LEU A 86 8.94 0.93 -3.38
CA LEU A 86 7.82 0.18 -2.85
C LEU A 86 6.54 0.68 -3.52
N TYR A 87 5.89 -0.23 -4.23
CA TYR A 87 4.56 -0.01 -4.78
C TYR A 87 3.55 -0.72 -3.91
N LEU A 88 2.44 -0.06 -3.66
CA LEU A 88 1.36 -0.50 -2.80
C LEU A 88 0.06 -0.29 -3.58
N SER A 89 -0.76 -1.33 -3.70
CA SER A 89 -2.11 -1.20 -4.24
C SER A 89 -3.13 -1.89 -3.35
N LEU A 90 -4.28 -1.25 -3.18
CA LEU A 90 -5.42 -1.83 -2.48
C LEU A 90 -6.25 -2.67 -3.45
N GLY A 91 -6.50 -3.90 -3.08
CA GLY A 91 -7.38 -4.81 -3.78
C GLY A 91 -8.80 -4.74 -3.25
N ASP A 92 -9.39 -5.93 -3.08
CA ASP A 92 -10.71 -6.08 -2.52
C ASP A 92 -10.71 -5.92 -1.00
N GLU A 93 -11.79 -5.32 -0.51
CA GLU A 93 -12.09 -5.25 0.91
C GLU A 93 -12.91 -6.49 1.26
N GLY A 94 -12.44 -7.23 2.26
CA GLY A 94 -13.15 -8.34 2.84
C GLY A 94 -14.31 -7.85 3.70
N ASN A 95 -15.29 -8.72 3.91
CA ASN A 95 -16.52 -8.41 4.64
C ASN A 95 -16.29 -8.00 6.12
N ASP A 96 -15.11 -8.31 6.68
CA ASP A 96 -14.70 -7.99 8.05
C ASP A 96 -13.97 -6.63 8.17
N GLY A 97 -13.92 -5.81 7.11
CA GLY A 97 -13.16 -4.54 7.07
C GLY A 97 -11.65 -4.73 6.88
N SER A 98 -11.22 -5.94 6.55
CA SER A 98 -9.85 -6.24 6.15
C SER A 98 -9.64 -5.91 4.68
N VAL A 99 -8.49 -5.39 4.29
CA VAL A 99 -8.22 -5.07 2.87
C VAL A 99 -7.08 -5.90 2.33
N VAL A 100 -7.23 -6.40 1.10
CA VAL A 100 -6.14 -7.05 0.38
C VAL A 100 -5.15 -5.97 -0.04
N VAL A 101 -3.93 -6.06 0.45
CA VAL A 101 -2.83 -5.16 0.11
C VAL A 101 -1.84 -5.90 -0.75
N ARG A 102 -1.57 -5.37 -1.93
CA ARG A 102 -0.53 -5.85 -2.83
C ARG A 102 0.67 -4.94 -2.75
N LEU A 103 1.79 -5.49 -2.32
CA LEU A 103 3.06 -4.81 -2.17
C LEU A 103 4.03 -5.34 -3.22
N TRP A 104 4.65 -4.46 -3.98
CA TRP A 104 5.76 -4.79 -4.85
C TRP A 104 6.99 -4.04 -4.38
N TRP A 105 7.96 -4.78 -3.86
CA TRP A 105 9.28 -4.27 -3.51
C TRP A 105 10.22 -4.46 -4.70
N LYS A 106 10.67 -3.36 -5.29
CA LYS A 106 11.66 -3.38 -6.37
C LYS A 106 12.98 -2.76 -5.87
N PRO A 107 13.97 -3.57 -5.50
CA PRO A 107 15.28 -3.08 -5.11
C PRO A 107 16.06 -2.63 -6.36
N LEU A 108 16.86 -1.57 -6.22
CA LEU A 108 17.86 -1.12 -7.21
C LEU A 108 17.31 -0.62 -8.58
N VAL A 109 16.04 -0.21 -8.66
CA VAL A 109 15.45 0.33 -9.92
C VAL A 109 16.13 1.65 -10.37
N THR A 110 16.82 2.35 -9.48
CA THR A 110 17.48 3.63 -9.77
C THR A 110 18.86 3.52 -10.42
N LEU A 111 19.40 2.31 -10.63
CA LEU A 111 20.72 2.09 -11.26
C LEU A 111 20.66 1.81 -12.76
N ILE A 112 19.49 2.02 -13.38
CA ILE A 112 19.31 1.96 -14.84
C ILE A 112 19.23 3.41 -15.35
N TRP A 113 20.37 4.07 -15.49
CA TRP A 113 20.53 5.28 -16.31
C TRP A 113 21.87 5.24 -17.03
#